data_AF-A0A285UW59-F1
#
_entry.id   AF-A0A285UW59-F1
#
_cell.length_a   1.000
_cell.length_b   1.000
_cell.length_c   1.000
_cell.angle_alpha   90.00
_cell.angle_beta   90.00
_cell.angle_gamma   90.00
#
_symmetry.space_group_name_H-M   'P 1'
#
loop_
_entity.id
_entity.type
_entity.pdbx_description
1 polymer ?
#
loop_
_entity_poly.entity_id
_entity_poly.type
_entity_poly.pdbx_seq_one_letter_code
_entity_poly.pdbx_strand_id
1 'polypeptide(L)'
;MTRVTADGVHAAIRHFPDSARRIEALACENEGFRDLCDELAAAEEALAAVDRLAEAARAERRLEWLSFIRGALAEIGAELRRIKIVPIERGNRGQP
;
A
#
# COMPACT_ATOMS: atom_id res chain seq x y z
N MET A 1 -13.65 4.46 13.26
CA MET A 1 -14.04 4.73 11.87
C MET A 1 -12.80 5.19 11.11
N THR A 2 -11.95 4.25 10.73
CA THR A 2 -10.69 4.55 10.04
C THR A 2 -11.04 4.97 8.62
N ARG A 3 -10.82 6.24 8.30
CA ARG A 3 -11.20 6.87 7.03
C ARG A 3 -10.28 6.38 5.92
N VAL A 4 -10.82 5.71 4.90
CA VAL A 4 -10.07 5.43 3.65
C VAL A 4 -9.49 6.76 3.20
N THR A 5 -8.18 6.96 3.33
CA THR A 5 -7.59 8.13 2.70
C THR A 5 -7.42 7.74 1.24
N ALA A 6 -8.13 8.46 0.36
CA ALA A 6 -7.98 8.26 -1.06
C ALA A 6 -6.52 8.48 -1.52
N ASP A 7 -5.73 9.16 -0.69
CA ASP A 7 -4.33 9.48 -0.92
C ASP A 7 -3.42 8.24 -0.84
N GLY A 8 -3.57 7.40 0.19
CA GLY A 8 -2.82 6.15 0.31
C GLY A 8 -3.07 5.18 -0.86
N VAL A 9 -4.34 4.98 -1.20
CA VAL A 9 -4.73 4.12 -2.33
C VAL A 9 -4.18 4.67 -3.65
N HIS A 10 -4.27 5.99 -3.89
CA HIS A 10 -3.65 6.59 -5.06
C HIS A 10 -2.13 6.44 -5.07
N ALA A 11 -1.46 6.58 -3.92
CA ALA A 11 -0.02 6.39 -3.81
C ALA A 11 0.38 5.00 -4.31
N ALA A 12 -0.29 3.95 -3.82
CA ALA A 12 -0.05 2.59 -4.30
C ALA A 12 -0.35 2.42 -5.81
N ILE A 13 -1.44 3.02 -6.32
CA ILE A 13 -1.81 2.96 -7.75
C ILE A 13 -0.73 3.61 -8.63
N ARG A 14 -0.10 4.71 -8.20
CA ARG A 14 0.99 5.36 -8.95
C ARG A 14 2.17 4.42 -9.20
N HIS A 15 2.44 3.50 -8.27
CA HIS A 15 3.52 2.51 -8.39
C HIS A 15 3.08 1.20 -9.06
N PHE A 16 1.79 0.88 -9.02
CA PHE A 16 1.24 -0.38 -9.53
C PHE A 16 0.00 -0.14 -10.41
N PRO A 17 0.13 0.62 -11.52
CA PRO A 17 -1.02 1.05 -12.33
C PRO A 17 -1.82 -0.13 -12.90
N ASP A 18 -1.15 -1.21 -13.32
CA ASP A 18 -1.80 -2.42 -13.85
C ASP A 18 -2.66 -3.16 -12.80
N SER A 19 -2.45 -2.86 -11.50
CA SER A 19 -3.18 -3.46 -10.39
C SER A 19 -4.21 -2.53 -9.76
N ALA A 20 -4.52 -1.38 -10.37
CA ALA A 20 -5.32 -0.33 -9.73
C ALA A 20 -6.64 -0.84 -9.12
N ARG A 21 -7.45 -1.53 -9.93
CA ARG A 21 -8.74 -2.10 -9.47
C ARG A 21 -8.58 -3.12 -8.32
N ARG A 22 -7.45 -3.84 -8.29
CA ARG A 22 -7.15 -4.82 -7.24
C ARG A 22 -6.71 -4.13 -5.95
N ILE A 23 -5.94 -3.06 -6.06
CA ILE A 23 -5.54 -2.23 -4.92
C ILE A 23 -6.78 -1.60 -4.28
N GLU A 24 -7.68 -1.04 -5.08
CA GLU A 24 -8.94 -0.48 -4.58
C GLU A 24 -9.80 -1.52 -3.85
N ALA A 25 -9.97 -2.70 -4.45
CA ALA A 25 -10.73 -3.80 -3.83
C ALA A 25 -10.08 -4.26 -2.52
N LEU A 26 -8.77 -4.51 -2.53
CA LEU A 26 -8.06 -4.97 -1.34
C LEU A 26 -8.05 -3.93 -0.23
N ALA A 27 -7.86 -2.65 -0.55
CA ALA A 27 -7.93 -1.55 0.42
C ALA A 27 -9.33 -1.39 1.03
N CYS A 28 -10.39 -1.80 0.31
CA CYS A 28 -11.75 -1.81 0.83
C CYS A 28 -12.00 -2.98 1.80
N GLU A 29 -11.35 -4.13 1.58
CA GLU A 29 -11.59 -5.37 2.31
C GLU A 29 -10.58 -5.65 3.44
N ASN A 30 -9.39 -5.06 3.37
CA ASN A 30 -8.27 -5.31 4.28
C ASN A 30 -7.72 -4.00 4.86
N GLU A 31 -8.04 -3.75 6.14
CA GLU A 31 -7.58 -2.56 6.87
C GLU A 31 -6.05 -2.48 6.95
N GLY A 32 -5.35 -3.59 7.19
CA GLY A 32 -3.88 -3.59 7.25
C GLY A 32 -3.22 -3.26 5.91
N PHE A 33 -3.79 -3.73 4.79
CA PHE A 33 -3.31 -3.30 3.47
C PHE A 33 -3.58 -1.81 3.23
N ARG A 34 -4.70 -1.30 3.73
CA ARG A 34 -5.02 0.11 3.61
C ARG A 34 -4.08 0.99 4.43
N ASP A 35 -3.79 0.60 5.66
CA ASP A 35 -2.84 1.29 6.52
C ASP A 35 -1.45 1.31 5.87
N LEU A 36 -1.01 0.20 5.27
CA LEU A 36 0.24 0.13 4.50
C LEU A 36 0.26 1.11 3.32
N CYS A 37 -0.88 1.31 2.62
CA CYS A 37 -0.99 2.30 1.56
C CYS A 37 -0.94 3.74 2.11
N ASP A 38 -1.58 4.00 3.25
CA ASP A 38 -1.54 5.29 3.93
C ASP A 38 -0.12 5.63 4.43
N GLU A 39 0.63 4.64 4.94
CA GLU A 39 2.03 4.77 5.34
C GLU A 39 2.95 5.06 4.15
N LEU A 40 2.72 4.42 3.00
CA LEU A 40 3.44 4.73 1.77
C LEU A 40 3.26 6.21 1.40
N ALA A 41 2.02 6.70 1.37
CA ALA A 41 1.74 8.10 1.05
C ALA A 41 2.42 9.06 2.02
N ALA A 42 2.33 8.78 3.33
CA ALA A 42 2.99 9.59 4.35
C ALA A 42 4.52 9.63 4.18
N ALA A 43 5.14 8.49 3.84
CA ALA A 43 6.58 8.42 3.60
C ALA A 43 7.01 9.18 2.34
N GLU A 44 6.21 9.14 1.26
CA GLU A 44 6.45 9.93 0.05
C GLU A 44 6.38 11.43 0.31
N GLU A 45 5.37 11.88 1.06
CA GLU A 45 5.24 13.29 1.46
C GLU A 45 6.41 13.72 2.35
N ALA A 46 6.82 12.86 3.29
CA ALA A 46 7.97 13.13 4.14
C ALA A 46 9.28 13.20 3.34
N LEU A 47 9.45 12.35 2.32
CA LEU A 47 10.58 12.40 1.40
C LEU A 47 10.59 13.70 0.58
N ALA A 48 9.44 14.14 0.08
CA ALA A 48 9.30 15.40 -0.65
C ALA A 48 9.62 16.63 0.22
N ALA A 49 9.40 16.53 1.53
CA ALA A 49 9.70 17.58 2.49
C ALA A 49 11.18 17.59 2.96
N VAL A 50 12.00 16.59 2.62
CA VAL A 50 13.38 16.46 3.14
C VAL A 50 14.24 17.69 2.85
N ASP A 51 14.09 18.33 1.69
CA ASP A 51 14.92 19.50 1.34
C ASP A 51 14.63 20.73 2.23
N ARG A 52 13.50 20.72 2.97
CA ARG A 52 13.16 21.74 3.98
C ARG A 52 13.87 21.52 5.32
N LEU A 53 14.50 20.36 5.52
CA LEU A 53 15.28 20.06 6.73
C LEU A 53 16.65 20.73 6.68
N ALA A 54 17.30 20.82 7.85
CA ALA A 54 18.69 21.26 7.96
C ALA A 54 19.61 20.36 7.11
N GLU A 55 20.57 20.95 6.42
CA GLU A 55 21.45 20.27 5.47
C GLU A 55 22.10 19.00 6.05
N ALA A 56 22.57 19.09 7.29
CA ALA A 56 23.18 17.98 8.03
C ALA A 56 22.26 16.75 8.19
N ALA A 57 20.94 16.95 8.20
CA ALA A 57 19.96 15.87 8.35
C ALA A 57 19.40 15.36 7.01
N ARG A 58 19.57 16.10 5.90
CA ARG A 58 18.91 15.77 4.62
C ARG A 58 19.31 14.42 4.08
N ALA A 59 20.61 14.12 4.08
CA ALA A 59 21.13 12.87 3.50
C ALA A 59 20.62 11.64 4.24
N GLU A 60 20.69 11.65 5.57
CA GLU A 60 20.21 10.57 6.42
C GLU A 60 18.69 10.39 6.30
N ARG A 61 17.93 11.48 6.41
CA ARG A 61 16.47 11.43 6.30
C ARG A 61 16.00 10.96 4.93
N ARG A 62 16.68 11.38 3.86
CA ARG A 62 16.40 10.90 2.50
C ARG A 62 16.61 9.39 2.39
N LEU A 63 17.71 8.88 2.94
CA LEU A 63 18.01 7.45 2.91
C LEU A 63 16.96 6.64 3.67
N GLU A 64 16.57 7.10 4.87
CA GLU A 64 15.57 6.42 5.68
C GLU A 64 14.23 6.31 4.94
N TRP A 65 13.71 7.44 4.42
CA TRP A 65 12.44 7.43 3.72
C TRP A 65 12.47 6.62 2.42
N LEU A 66 13.57 6.69 1.66
CA LEU A 66 13.73 5.84 0.47
C LEU A 66 13.77 4.34 0.81
N SER A 67 14.40 3.98 1.93
CA SER A 67 14.43 2.60 2.40
C SER A 67 13.04 2.13 2.83
N PHE A 68 12.30 2.97 3.57
CA PHE A 68 10.94 2.69 3.99
C PHE A 68 10.01 2.51 2.78
N ILE A 69 10.00 3.45 1.82
CA ILE A 69 9.19 3.38 0.60
C ILE A 69 9.48 2.08 -0.16
N ARG A 70 10.76 1.72 -0.32
CA ARG A 70 11.14 0.47 -0.99
C ARG A 70 10.57 -0.76 -0.27
N GLY A 71 10.59 -0.79 1.06
CA GLY A 71 9.99 -1.85 1.87
C GLY A 71 8.48 -1.93 1.67
N ALA A 72 7.78 -0.79 1.81
CA ALA A 72 6.34 -0.70 1.64
C ALA A 72 5.88 -1.18 0.24
N LEU A 73 6.58 -0.75 -0.81
CA LEU A 73 6.29 -1.20 -2.18
C LEU A 73 6.49 -2.71 -2.36
N ALA A 74 7.54 -3.28 -1.75
CA ALA A 74 7.78 -4.72 -1.81
C ALA A 74 6.65 -5.50 -1.14
N GLU A 75 6.15 -5.01 0.00
CA GLU A 75 5.06 -5.62 0.77
C GLU A 75 3.72 -5.51 0.04
N ILE A 76 3.37 -4.32 -0.48
CA ILE A 76 2.20 -4.12 -1.35
C ILE A 76 2.24 -5.08 -2.54
N GLY A 77 3.39 -5.18 -3.21
CA GLY A 77 3.57 -6.11 -4.32
C GLY A 77 3.38 -7.58 -3.91
N ALA A 78 3.76 -7.96 -2.70
CA ALA A 78 3.57 -9.31 -2.18
C ALA A 78 2.08 -9.61 -1.92
N GLU A 79 1.36 -8.69 -1.27
CA GLU A 79 -0.08 -8.80 -1.03
C GLU A 79 -0.89 -8.88 -2.34
N LEU A 80 -0.50 -8.08 -3.34
CA LEU A 80 -1.08 -8.15 -4.68
C LEU A 80 -0.83 -9.50 -5.37
N ARG A 81 0.22 -10.26 -5.03
CA ARG A 81 0.45 -11.61 -5.56
C ARG A 81 -0.35 -12.68 -4.80
N ARG A 82 -0.56 -12.51 -3.49
CA ARG A 82 -1.20 -13.50 -2.60
C ARG A 82 -2.66 -13.80 -2.96
N ILE A 83 -3.45 -12.82 -3.40
CA ILE A 83 -4.89 -12.97 -3.68
C ILE A 83 -5.22 -13.84 -4.92
N LYS A 84 -4.24 -14.48 -5.57
CA LYS A 84 -4.53 -15.38 -6.73
C LYS A 84 -5.05 -16.78 -6.35
N ILE A 85 -5.26 -17.12 -5.07
CA ILE A 85 -5.71 -18.48 -4.69
C ILE A 85 -6.83 -18.43 -3.64
N VAL A 86 -8.08 -18.58 -4.08
CA VAL A 86 -9.11 -19.39 -3.39
C VAL A 86 -9.98 -20.08 -4.44
N PRO A 87 -10.01 -21.43 -4.52
CA PRO A 87 -11.01 -22.16 -5.30
C PRO A 87 -12.39 -21.92 -4.70
N ILE A 88 -13.36 -21.55 -5.53
CA ILE A 88 -14.77 -21.45 -5.12
C ILE A 88 -15.35 -22.87 -5.07
N GLU A 89 -15.23 -23.53 -3.92
CA GLU A 89 -16.04 -24.72 -3.63
C GLU A 89 -17.36 -24.24 -3.00
N ARG A 90 -18.27 -23.67 -3.82
CA ARG A 90 -19.69 -23.66 -3.47
C ARG A 90 -20.26 -25.02 -3.84
N GLY A 91 -19.85 -26.02 -3.07
CA GLY A 91 -20.42 -27.36 -3.07
C GLY A 91 -21.89 -27.27 -2.68
N ASN A 92 -22.73 -27.41 -3.70
CA ASN A 92 -24.11 -27.87 -3.63
C ASN A 92 -24.31 -28.84 -2.45
N ARG A 93 -25.00 -28.39 -1.40
CA ARG A 93 -25.66 -29.31 -0.46
C ARG A 93 -27.14 -29.04 -0.50
N GLY A 94 -27.72 -29.44 -1.63
CA GLY A 94 -29.09 -29.90 -1.63
C GLY A 94 -29.22 -31.10 -0.70
N GLN A 95 -30.28 -31.03 0.12
CA GLN A 95 -31.16 -32.12 0.52
C GLN A 95 -30.70 -33.03 1.68
N PRO A 96 -31.63 -33.73 2.34
CA PRO A 96 -33.11 -33.65 2.27
C PRO A 96 -33.77 -32.93 3.46
#